data_AF-A0A1V0GZ07-F1
#
_entry.id   AF-A0A1V0GZ07-F1
#
_cell.length_a   1.000
_cell.length_b   1.000
_cell.length_c   1.000
_cell.angle_alpha   90.00
_cell.angle_beta   90.00
_cell.angle_gamma   90.00
#
_symmetry.space_group_name_H-M   'P 1'
#
loop_
_entity.id
_entity.type
_entity.pdbx_description
1 polymer ?
#
loop_
_entity_poly.entity_id
_entity_poly.type
_entity_poly.pdbx_seq_one_letter_code
_entity_poly.pdbx_strand_id
1 'polypeptide(L)'
;MSKLGGNDQPAESAGHYQSHLRQEGGNWQLVAEDRDVKRARAPGIVPALENAIAILDFINRTPPHVVSLAEIAGSLSISKSHCHNILKTLVHFGWLKFDDRAKSYELSSGLIAAASSLHGAPVLGRIRGELARMVTRINLSAVLTQPLPDDTFVVIDKFNVPGAMELSFPIGHHFPPETTAASRAYLAWQSPDRIDAWMQNWQPIRYTSATLIAPDDVRREIEATRRRGYARSVGEFTEGLMAFGMPIFDRMGEVIYVFTCSGLLSGIAPREEDIAREVIRSTIEIHRAILGRPPVDFPASAD
;
A
#
# COMPACT_ATOMS: atom_id res chain seq x y z
N MET A 1 2.99 -49.93 22.40
CA MET A 1 2.86 -48.95 23.51
C MET A 1 4.06 -48.02 23.38
N SER A 2 3.98 -46.72 23.11
CA SER A 2 2.97 -45.71 23.42
C SER A 2 3.00 -44.62 22.34
N LYS A 3 1.83 -44.00 22.12
CA LYS A 3 1.57 -42.84 21.26
C LYS A 3 2.24 -41.58 21.84
N LEU A 4 2.78 -40.71 20.98
CA LEU A 4 2.83 -39.27 21.20
C LEU A 4 2.34 -38.61 19.92
N GLY A 5 1.04 -38.37 19.88
CA GLY A 5 0.44 -37.38 18.99
C GLY A 5 0.62 -36.01 19.63
N GLY A 6 1.25 -35.11 18.88
CA GLY A 6 1.20 -33.68 19.09
C GLY A 6 0.84 -33.09 17.73
N ASN A 7 -0.45 -32.86 17.53
CA ASN A 7 -0.98 -32.21 16.34
C ASN A 7 -0.72 -30.71 16.52
N ASP A 8 0.48 -30.25 16.20
CA ASP A 8 0.77 -28.81 16.08
C ASP A 8 0.12 -28.32 14.79
N GLN A 9 -1.18 -28.06 14.85
CA GLN A 9 -1.80 -27.14 13.92
C GLN A 9 -1.20 -25.75 14.20
N PRO A 10 -0.61 -25.07 13.19
CA PRO A 10 -0.25 -23.68 13.36
C PRO A 10 -1.53 -22.91 13.69
N ALA A 11 -1.51 -22.17 14.81
CA ALA A 11 -2.59 -21.28 15.18
C ALA A 11 -2.90 -20.36 13.98
N GLU A 12 -4.14 -20.43 13.48
CA GLU A 12 -4.64 -19.50 12.47
C GLU A 12 -4.47 -18.07 13.00
N SER A 13 -3.42 -17.38 12.54
CA SER A 13 -3.21 -15.99 12.92
C SER A 13 -4.28 -15.15 12.23
N ALA A 14 -5.01 -14.37 13.02
CA ALA A 14 -6.01 -13.40 12.56
C ALA A 14 -5.35 -12.18 11.88
N GLY A 15 -4.29 -12.40 11.09
CA GLY A 15 -3.65 -11.38 10.27
C GLY A 15 -4.34 -11.31 8.91
N HIS A 16 -5.03 -10.21 8.61
CA HIS A 16 -5.74 -10.02 7.34
C HIS A 16 -4.81 -9.74 6.15
N TYR A 17 -3.50 -9.64 6.36
CA TYR A 17 -2.51 -9.36 5.34
C TYR A 17 -1.30 -10.28 5.52
N GLN A 18 -0.84 -10.93 4.45
CA GLN A 18 0.41 -11.70 4.46
C GLN A 18 1.27 -11.28 3.27
N SER A 19 2.58 -11.23 3.45
CA SER A 19 3.52 -11.06 2.34
C SER A 19 4.70 -12.01 2.53
N HIS A 20 5.21 -12.55 1.43
CA HIS A 20 6.31 -13.50 1.45
C HIS A 20 7.32 -13.18 0.34
N LEU A 21 8.56 -13.60 0.58
CA LEU A 21 9.61 -13.57 -0.41
C LEU A 21 9.50 -14.78 -1.33
N ARG A 22 9.45 -14.52 -2.63
CA ARG A 22 9.49 -15.54 -3.67
C ARG A 22 10.72 -15.30 -4.55
N GLN A 23 11.42 -16.37 -4.91
CA GLN A 23 12.54 -16.29 -5.85
C GLN A 23 12.10 -16.81 -7.23
N GLU A 24 12.25 -15.99 -8.26
CA GLU A 24 11.92 -16.37 -9.64
C GLU A 24 13.04 -15.89 -10.58
N GLY A 25 13.60 -16.81 -11.37
CA GLY A 25 14.68 -16.49 -12.32
C GLY A 25 15.96 -15.91 -11.68
N GLY A 26 16.20 -16.17 -10.39
CA GLY A 26 17.32 -15.60 -9.63
C GLY A 26 17.04 -14.26 -8.95
N ASN A 27 15.88 -13.64 -9.20
CA ASN A 27 15.45 -12.39 -8.58
C ASN A 27 14.49 -12.65 -7.41
N TRP A 28 14.63 -11.84 -6.36
CA TRP A 28 13.69 -11.84 -5.25
C TRP A 28 12.50 -10.95 -5.56
N GLN A 29 11.30 -11.42 -5.24
CA GLN A 29 10.06 -10.69 -5.33
C GLN A 29 9.38 -10.69 -3.96
N LEU A 30 8.93 -9.53 -3.51
CA LEU A 30 8.02 -9.42 -2.37
C LEU A 30 6.59 -9.43 -2.89
N VAL A 31 5.86 -10.49 -2.57
CA VAL A 31 4.49 -10.72 -3.04
C VAL A 31 3.52 -10.57 -1.87
N ALA A 32 2.43 -9.83 -2.08
CA ALA A 32 1.29 -9.82 -1.15
C ALA A 32 0.38 -11.02 -1.45
N GLU A 33 -0.03 -11.73 -0.40
CA GLU A 33 -1.23 -12.55 -0.45
C GLU A 33 -2.42 -11.64 -0.21
N ASP A 34 -3.05 -11.22 -1.29
CA ASP A 34 -4.21 -10.34 -1.24
C ASP A 34 -5.35 -11.08 -0.53
N ARG A 35 -5.70 -10.63 0.68
CA ARG A 35 -6.97 -10.96 1.33
C ARG A 35 -7.73 -9.67 1.52
N ASP A 36 -8.97 -9.66 1.04
CA ASP A 36 -9.86 -8.49 1.07
C ASP A 36 -9.84 -7.81 2.44
N VAL A 37 -9.24 -6.61 2.51
CA VAL A 37 -9.45 -5.72 3.65
C VAL A 37 -10.90 -5.26 3.58
N LYS A 38 -11.76 -5.86 4.41
CA LYS A 38 -13.17 -5.48 4.49
C LYS A 38 -13.28 -4.05 5.03
N ARG A 39 -13.71 -3.12 4.18
CA ARG A 39 -14.04 -1.75 4.61
C ARG A 39 -15.26 -1.76 5.52
N ALA A 40 -15.20 -1.02 6.62
CA ALA A 40 -16.36 -0.80 7.48
C ALA A 40 -17.46 -0.07 6.70
N ARG A 41 -18.71 -0.52 6.84
CA ARG A 41 -19.85 0.05 6.09
C ARG A 41 -20.25 1.39 6.71
N ALA A 42 -20.13 2.48 5.95
CA ALA A 42 -20.59 3.80 6.37
C ALA A 42 -22.13 3.91 6.32
N PRO A 43 -22.76 4.75 7.16
CA PRO A 43 -24.18 5.06 7.03
C PRO A 43 -24.48 5.82 5.72
N GLY A 44 -25.63 5.55 5.11
CA GLY A 44 -26.09 6.26 3.90
C GLY A 44 -25.53 5.75 2.56
N ILE A 45 -24.89 4.58 2.54
CA ILE A 45 -24.37 3.97 1.30
C ILE A 45 -25.52 3.58 0.36
N VAL A 46 -25.43 4.00 -0.91
CA VAL A 46 -26.41 3.68 -1.95
C VAL A 46 -26.12 2.27 -2.52
N PRO A 47 -27.00 1.28 -2.33
CA PRO A 47 -26.67 -0.13 -2.63
C PRO A 47 -26.31 -0.40 -4.09
N ALA A 48 -26.98 0.26 -5.04
CA ALA A 48 -26.68 0.06 -6.46
C ALA A 48 -25.28 0.56 -6.83
N LEU A 49 -24.81 1.65 -6.21
CA LEU A 49 -23.47 2.20 -6.41
C LEU A 49 -22.42 1.35 -5.71
N GLU A 50 -22.70 0.89 -4.49
CA GLU A 50 -21.86 -0.06 -3.75
C GLU A 50 -21.61 -1.33 -4.58
N ASN A 51 -22.67 -1.91 -5.14
CA ASN A 51 -22.57 -3.07 -6.03
C ASN A 51 -21.79 -2.76 -7.30
N ALA A 52 -21.96 -1.58 -7.91
CA ALA A 52 -21.19 -1.19 -9.09
C ALA A 52 -19.69 -1.11 -8.80
N ILE A 53 -19.30 -0.51 -7.66
CA ILE A 53 -17.90 -0.46 -7.22
C ILE A 53 -17.36 -1.87 -6.96
N ALA A 54 -18.12 -2.71 -6.25
CA ALA A 54 -17.73 -4.09 -5.96
C ALA A 54 -17.53 -4.93 -7.24
N ILE A 55 -18.36 -4.71 -8.27
CA ILE A 55 -18.20 -5.36 -9.58
C ILE A 55 -16.88 -4.96 -10.23
N LEU A 56 -16.54 -3.67 -10.25
CA LEU A 56 -15.27 -3.19 -10.82
C LEU A 56 -14.06 -3.78 -10.10
N ASP A 57 -14.08 -3.76 -8.75
CA ASP A 57 -13.02 -4.34 -7.92
C ASP A 57 -12.88 -5.85 -8.16
N PHE A 58 -14.00 -6.58 -8.25
CA PHE A 58 -13.99 -8.02 -8.52
C PHE A 58 -13.36 -8.35 -9.88
N ILE A 59 -13.72 -7.62 -10.94
CA ILE A 59 -13.10 -7.80 -12.27
C ILE A 59 -11.59 -7.50 -12.19
N ASN A 60 -11.22 -6.41 -11.52
CA ASN A 60 -9.83 -5.98 -11.42
C ASN A 60 -8.94 -6.99 -10.67
N ARG A 61 -9.48 -7.67 -9.65
CA ARG A 61 -8.76 -8.65 -8.83
C ARG A 61 -8.84 -10.11 -9.32
N THR A 62 -9.61 -10.39 -10.38
CA THR A 62 -9.80 -11.76 -10.88
C THR A 62 -9.04 -11.98 -12.18
N PRO A 63 -7.81 -12.53 -12.18
CA PRO A 63 -7.13 -12.93 -13.42
C PRO A 63 -8.00 -13.92 -14.23
N PRO A 64 -8.06 -13.81 -15.57
CA PRO A 64 -7.31 -12.92 -16.46
C PRO A 64 -7.98 -11.55 -16.70
N HIS A 65 -8.77 -11.05 -15.76
CA HIS A 65 -9.56 -9.79 -15.81
C HIS A 65 -10.75 -9.83 -16.77
N VAL A 66 -11.26 -11.04 -17.02
CA VAL A 66 -12.39 -11.32 -17.89
C VAL A 66 -13.34 -12.25 -17.13
N VAL A 67 -14.58 -11.81 -16.88
CA VAL A 67 -15.53 -12.56 -16.05
C VAL A 67 -16.95 -12.50 -16.61
N SER A 68 -17.72 -13.55 -16.39
CA SER A 68 -19.12 -13.65 -16.79
C SER A 68 -20.08 -13.03 -15.76
N LEU A 69 -21.31 -12.74 -16.18
CA LEU A 69 -22.37 -12.30 -15.28
C LEU A 69 -22.62 -13.30 -14.14
N ALA A 70 -22.52 -14.60 -14.42
CA ALA A 70 -22.78 -15.64 -13.43
C ALA A 70 -21.72 -15.66 -12.33
N GLU A 71 -20.44 -15.50 -12.70
CA GLU A 71 -19.33 -15.41 -11.75
C GLU A 71 -19.46 -14.15 -10.88
N ILE A 72 -19.73 -12.99 -11.49
CA ILE A 72 -19.91 -11.74 -10.74
C ILE A 72 -21.09 -11.86 -9.76
N ALA A 73 -22.26 -12.28 -10.24
CA ALA A 73 -23.46 -12.39 -9.41
C ALA A 73 -23.29 -13.39 -8.26
N GLY A 74 -22.62 -14.52 -8.53
CA GLY A 74 -22.32 -15.54 -7.53
C GLY A 74 -21.34 -15.05 -6.47
N SER A 75 -20.18 -14.54 -6.89
CA SER A 75 -19.12 -14.11 -5.98
C SER A 75 -19.54 -12.94 -5.10
N LEU A 76 -20.29 -11.98 -5.64
CA LEU A 76 -20.71 -10.79 -4.91
C LEU A 76 -22.08 -10.95 -4.22
N SER A 77 -22.71 -12.12 -4.34
CA SER A 77 -24.07 -12.36 -3.81
C SER A 77 -25.11 -11.34 -4.30
N ILE A 78 -24.99 -10.90 -5.55
CA ILE A 78 -25.91 -9.96 -6.21
C ILE A 78 -26.90 -10.76 -7.07
N SER A 79 -28.20 -10.41 -7.05
CA SER A 79 -29.15 -11.07 -7.93
C SER A 79 -28.79 -10.87 -9.41
N LYS A 80 -28.94 -11.90 -10.24
CA LYS A 80 -28.57 -11.84 -11.67
C LYS A 80 -29.20 -10.67 -12.41
N SER A 81 -30.46 -10.37 -12.13
CA SER A 81 -31.17 -9.24 -12.75
C SER A 81 -30.59 -7.88 -12.33
N HIS A 82 -30.27 -7.71 -11.05
CA HIS A 82 -29.67 -6.46 -10.56
C HIS A 82 -28.24 -6.29 -11.10
N CYS A 83 -27.44 -7.35 -11.07
CA CYS A 83 -26.09 -7.39 -11.64
C CYS A 83 -26.12 -7.03 -13.14
N HIS A 84 -27.05 -7.62 -13.91
CA HIS A 84 -27.21 -7.31 -15.34
C HIS A 84 -27.46 -5.81 -15.58
N ASN A 85 -28.35 -5.18 -14.81
CA ASN A 85 -28.68 -3.76 -14.98
C ASN A 85 -27.49 -2.85 -14.65
N ILE A 86 -26.71 -3.19 -13.62
CA ILE A 86 -25.48 -2.46 -13.30
C ILE A 86 -24.45 -2.61 -14.42
N LEU A 87 -24.21 -3.84 -14.89
CA LEU A 87 -23.26 -4.11 -15.97
C LEU A 87 -23.63 -3.37 -17.25
N LYS A 88 -24.91 -3.36 -17.63
CA LYS A 88 -25.40 -2.60 -18.79
C LYS A 88 -25.12 -1.09 -18.63
N THR A 89 -25.28 -0.56 -17.42
CA THR A 89 -24.97 0.84 -17.11
C THR A 89 -23.46 1.12 -17.24
N LEU A 90 -22.62 0.26 -16.67
CA LEU A 90 -21.16 0.42 -16.76
C LEU A 90 -20.65 0.29 -18.20
N VAL A 91 -21.23 -0.59 -19.02
CA VAL A 91 -20.93 -0.68 -20.46
C VAL A 91 -21.38 0.58 -21.19
N HIS A 92 -22.56 1.13 -20.88
CA HIS A 92 -23.05 2.38 -21.48
C HIS A 92 -22.11 3.56 -21.23
N PHE A 93 -21.53 3.67 -20.03
CA PHE A 93 -20.52 4.69 -19.70
C PHE A 93 -19.09 4.34 -20.20
N GLY A 94 -18.93 3.19 -20.88
CA GLY A 94 -17.63 2.74 -21.40
C GLY A 94 -16.65 2.26 -20.32
N TRP A 95 -17.11 2.09 -19.08
CA TRP A 95 -16.30 1.62 -17.95
C TRP A 95 -16.09 0.10 -17.98
N LEU A 96 -16.96 -0.62 -18.69
CA LEU A 96 -16.77 -2.01 -19.05
C LEU A 96 -16.92 -2.16 -20.57
N LYS A 97 -16.28 -3.19 -21.13
CA LYS A 97 -16.64 -3.73 -22.44
C LYS A 97 -17.24 -5.13 -22.28
N PHE A 98 -18.14 -5.49 -23.17
CA PHE A 98 -18.82 -6.78 -23.18
C PHE A 98 -18.47 -7.53 -24.46
N ASP A 99 -17.98 -8.75 -24.32
CA ASP A 99 -17.77 -9.67 -25.44
C ASP A 99 -19.03 -10.52 -25.66
N ASP A 100 -19.71 -10.30 -26.78
CA ASP A 100 -20.95 -11.02 -27.08
C ASP A 100 -20.75 -12.51 -27.40
N ARG A 101 -19.56 -12.92 -27.84
CA ARG A 101 -19.24 -14.34 -28.11
C ARG A 101 -18.91 -15.07 -26.82
N ALA A 102 -18.02 -14.51 -26.00
CA ALA A 102 -17.59 -15.09 -24.75
C ALA A 102 -18.58 -14.86 -23.59
N LYS A 103 -19.57 -13.97 -23.78
CA LYS A 103 -20.53 -13.54 -22.75
C LYS A 103 -19.85 -13.05 -21.47
N SER A 104 -18.75 -12.33 -21.64
CA SER A 104 -17.88 -11.87 -20.57
C SER A 104 -17.70 -10.34 -20.57
N TYR A 105 -17.29 -9.83 -19.42
CA TYR A 105 -17.04 -8.43 -19.13
C TYR A 105 -15.60 -8.23 -18.69
N GLU A 106 -15.06 -7.08 -19.04
CA GLU A 106 -13.70 -6.67 -18.69
C GLU A 106 -13.65 -5.13 -18.59
N LEU A 107 -12.65 -4.59 -17.89
CA LEU A 107 -12.54 -3.15 -17.66
C LEU A 107 -12.31 -2.35 -18.96
N SER A 108 -13.04 -1.25 -19.04
CA SER A 108 -13.03 -0.17 -20.04
C SER A 108 -11.90 0.86 -19.88
N SER A 109 -11.36 1.42 -20.97
CA SER A 109 -10.57 2.66 -20.90
C SER A 109 -11.40 3.88 -20.46
N GLY A 110 -12.74 3.78 -20.47
CA GLY A 110 -13.63 4.82 -19.93
C GLY A 110 -13.35 5.16 -18.45
N LEU A 111 -12.85 4.20 -17.66
CA LEU A 111 -12.40 4.45 -16.29
C LEU A 111 -11.17 5.37 -16.24
N ILE A 112 -10.22 5.18 -17.15
CA ILE A 112 -9.04 6.04 -17.27
C ILE A 112 -9.47 7.45 -17.65
N ALA A 113 -10.41 7.59 -18.60
CA ALA A 113 -10.94 8.89 -18.99
C ALA A 113 -11.63 9.60 -17.80
N ALA A 114 -12.44 8.88 -17.03
CA ALA A 114 -13.14 9.41 -15.84
C ALA A 114 -12.18 9.87 -14.74
N ALA A 115 -11.01 9.24 -14.63
CA ALA A 115 -9.97 9.55 -13.65
C ALA A 115 -8.75 10.28 -14.27
N SER A 116 -8.88 10.82 -15.48
CA SER A 116 -7.74 11.38 -16.24
C SER A 116 -7.07 12.57 -15.54
N SER A 117 -7.82 13.31 -14.73
CA SER A 117 -7.28 14.39 -13.88
C SER A 117 -6.20 13.91 -12.90
N LEU A 118 -6.24 12.63 -12.49
CA LEU A 118 -5.23 12.02 -11.64
C LEU A 118 -3.92 11.75 -12.39
N HIS A 119 -3.99 11.42 -13.69
CA HIS A 119 -2.83 11.09 -14.52
C HIS A 119 -1.99 12.31 -14.93
N GLY A 120 -2.53 13.52 -14.78
CA GLY A 120 -1.87 14.78 -15.18
C GLY A 120 -1.48 15.70 -14.02
N ALA A 121 -1.63 15.27 -12.76
CA ALA A 121 -1.33 16.11 -11.60
C ALA A 121 0.17 16.49 -11.60
N PRO A 122 0.55 17.77 -11.80
CA PRO A 122 1.96 18.17 -11.91
C PRO A 122 2.80 17.81 -10.68
N VAL A 123 2.15 17.69 -9.51
CA VAL A 123 2.72 17.24 -8.25
C VAL A 123 3.22 15.79 -8.36
N LEU A 124 2.38 14.88 -8.85
CA LEU A 124 2.72 13.46 -8.93
C LEU A 124 3.83 13.20 -9.96
N GLY A 125 3.82 13.93 -11.08
CA GLY A 125 4.92 13.86 -12.07
C GLY A 125 6.29 14.25 -11.50
N ARG A 126 6.33 15.24 -10.60
CA ARG A 126 7.56 15.67 -9.91
C ARG A 126 8.03 14.65 -8.89
N ILE A 127 7.11 14.10 -8.10
CA ILE A 127 7.39 13.01 -7.15
C ILE A 127 7.98 11.81 -7.90
N ARG A 128 7.32 11.36 -8.99
CA ARG A 128 7.79 10.27 -9.85
C ARG A 128 9.20 10.49 -10.37
N GLY A 129 9.49 11.70 -10.86
CA GLY A 129 10.79 12.05 -11.40
C GLY A 129 11.92 11.88 -10.37
N GLU A 130 11.71 12.31 -9.13
CA GLU A 130 12.73 12.12 -8.09
C GLU A 130 12.80 10.71 -7.54
N LEU A 131 11.66 10.05 -7.32
CA LEU A 131 11.67 8.66 -6.85
C LEU A 131 12.37 7.75 -7.86
N ALA A 132 12.12 7.91 -9.16
CA ALA A 132 12.81 7.16 -10.21
C ALA A 132 14.34 7.34 -10.17
N ARG A 133 14.82 8.56 -9.93
CA ARG A 133 16.27 8.81 -9.78
C ARG A 133 16.82 8.25 -8.46
N MET A 134 16.09 8.40 -7.36
CA MET A 134 16.48 7.94 -6.03
C MET A 134 16.65 6.42 -6.02
N VAL A 135 15.68 5.66 -6.51
CA VAL A 135 15.73 4.19 -6.48
C VAL A 135 16.95 3.66 -7.22
N THR A 136 17.34 4.27 -8.33
CA THR A 136 18.58 3.93 -9.06
C THR A 136 19.83 4.22 -8.23
N ARG A 137 19.88 5.32 -7.47
CA ARG A 137 21.05 5.67 -6.64
C ARG A 137 21.24 4.71 -5.46
N ILE A 138 20.16 4.31 -4.78
CA ILE A 138 20.23 3.41 -3.62
C ILE A 138 20.20 1.92 -4.02
N ASN A 139 19.86 1.62 -5.26
CA ASN A 139 19.62 0.27 -5.79
C ASN A 139 18.58 -0.51 -4.96
N LEU A 140 17.47 0.15 -4.63
CA LEU A 140 16.32 -0.43 -3.92
C LEU A 140 15.04 -0.03 -4.63
N SER A 141 14.08 -0.95 -4.69
CA SER A 141 12.75 -0.66 -5.21
C SER A 141 11.93 0.12 -4.18
N ALA A 142 10.98 0.93 -4.65
CA ALA A 142 10.10 1.72 -3.81
C ALA A 142 8.64 1.66 -4.24
N VAL A 143 7.74 1.88 -3.29
CA VAL A 143 6.31 2.03 -3.50
C VAL A 143 5.89 3.40 -3.00
N LEU A 144 5.08 4.10 -3.78
CA LEU A 144 4.41 5.34 -3.37
C LEU A 144 2.98 5.02 -2.98
N THR A 145 2.61 5.41 -1.76
CA THR A 145 1.29 5.17 -1.19
C THR A 145 0.61 6.47 -0.78
N GLN A 146 -0.72 6.48 -0.79
CA GLN A 146 -1.54 7.56 -0.27
C GLN A 146 -2.25 7.11 1.01
N PRO A 147 -2.14 7.85 2.13
CA PRO A 147 -2.94 7.59 3.32
C PRO A 147 -4.42 7.85 3.04
N LEU A 148 -5.29 7.03 3.60
CA LEU A 148 -6.73 7.12 3.48
C LEU A 148 -7.37 7.48 4.84
N PRO A 149 -8.62 7.98 4.86
CA PRO A 149 -9.28 8.40 6.10
C PRO A 149 -9.42 7.31 7.17
N ASP A 150 -9.41 6.04 6.76
CA ASP A 150 -9.47 4.86 7.63
C ASP A 150 -8.08 4.38 8.09
N ASP A 151 -7.06 5.23 7.94
CA ASP A 151 -5.66 4.95 8.27
C ASP A 151 -5.01 3.85 7.42
N THR A 152 -5.70 3.33 6.39
CA THR A 152 -5.09 2.43 5.40
C THR A 152 -4.29 3.24 4.38
N PHE A 153 -3.49 2.53 3.58
CA PHE A 153 -2.72 3.15 2.50
C PHE A 153 -3.04 2.48 1.18
N VAL A 154 -3.18 3.26 0.12
CA VAL A 154 -3.36 2.73 -1.24
C VAL A 154 -2.12 2.96 -2.08
N VAL A 155 -1.66 1.95 -2.81
CA VAL A 155 -0.54 2.06 -3.74
C VAL A 155 -0.95 2.92 -4.93
N ILE A 156 -0.23 4.02 -5.12
CA ILE A 156 -0.42 4.95 -6.24
C ILE A 156 0.59 4.67 -7.35
N ASP A 157 1.81 4.26 -6.97
CA ASP A 157 2.87 3.98 -7.94
C ASP A 157 3.94 3.03 -7.38
N LYS A 158 4.75 2.46 -8.27
CA LYS A 158 5.88 1.60 -7.92
C LYS A 158 7.10 1.87 -8.80
N PHE A 159 8.27 1.75 -8.20
CA PHE A 159 9.55 2.05 -8.82
C PHE A 159 10.47 0.85 -8.60
N ASN A 160 10.50 -0.07 -9.56
CA ASN A 160 11.36 -1.26 -9.51
C ASN A 160 12.70 -0.99 -10.20
N VAL A 161 13.79 -1.49 -9.63
CA VAL A 161 15.14 -1.38 -10.20
C VAL A 161 15.59 -2.74 -10.70
N PRO A 162 16.08 -2.86 -11.95
CA PRO A 162 16.64 -4.12 -12.45
C PRO A 162 17.76 -4.66 -11.56
N GLY A 163 17.68 -5.93 -11.18
CA GLY A 163 18.67 -6.59 -10.31
C GLY A 163 18.50 -6.31 -8.81
N ALA A 164 17.60 -5.41 -8.42
CA ALA A 164 17.12 -5.31 -7.04
C ALA A 164 15.92 -6.24 -6.81
N MET A 165 15.50 -6.36 -5.55
CA MET A 165 14.26 -7.05 -5.19
C MET A 165 13.07 -6.33 -5.82
N GLU A 166 12.21 -7.06 -6.50
CA GLU A 166 10.98 -6.52 -7.09
C GLU A 166 9.88 -6.40 -6.03
N LEU A 167 9.14 -5.29 -6.08
CA LEU A 167 7.93 -5.11 -5.26
C LEU A 167 6.71 -5.41 -6.13
N SER A 168 6.05 -6.54 -5.85
CA SER A 168 4.91 -7.05 -6.63
C SER A 168 3.57 -6.57 -6.07
N PHE A 169 3.51 -5.33 -5.58
CA PHE A 169 2.26 -4.70 -5.16
C PHE A 169 1.63 -3.99 -6.37
N PRO A 170 0.40 -4.34 -6.78
CA PRO A 170 -0.26 -3.66 -7.88
C PRO A 170 -0.65 -2.22 -7.49
N ILE A 171 -0.81 -1.33 -8.47
CA ILE A 171 -1.44 -0.03 -8.24
C ILE A 171 -2.89 -0.28 -7.80
N GLY A 172 -3.34 0.45 -6.77
CA GLY A 172 -4.62 0.23 -6.10
C GLY A 172 -4.58 -0.79 -4.96
N HIS A 173 -3.43 -1.44 -4.72
CA HIS A 173 -3.25 -2.34 -3.58
C HIS A 173 -3.44 -1.60 -2.26
N HIS A 174 -4.14 -2.21 -1.30
CA HIS A 174 -4.38 -1.64 0.01
C HIS A 174 -3.47 -2.27 1.06
N PHE A 175 -2.71 -1.41 1.74
CA PHE A 175 -1.95 -1.75 2.92
C PHE A 175 -2.75 -1.43 4.19
N PRO A 176 -2.72 -2.31 5.19
CA PRO A 176 -3.45 -2.07 6.44
C PRO A 176 -2.81 -0.96 7.30
N PRO A 177 -3.55 -0.43 8.29
CA PRO A 177 -3.11 0.71 9.10
C PRO A 177 -1.90 0.44 9.99
N GLU A 178 -1.56 -0.82 10.24
CA GLU A 178 -0.42 -1.26 11.04
C GLU A 178 0.83 -1.57 10.20
N THR A 179 0.84 -1.20 8.91
CA THR A 179 2.05 -1.38 8.07
C THR A 179 3.24 -0.62 8.62
N THR A 180 4.31 -1.36 8.91
CA THR A 180 5.41 -0.91 9.78
C THR A 180 6.09 0.39 9.33
N ALA A 181 6.72 0.43 8.15
CA ALA A 181 7.43 1.62 7.69
C ALA A 181 6.48 2.75 7.25
N ALA A 182 5.44 2.45 6.48
CA ALA A 182 4.53 3.46 5.94
C ALA A 182 3.71 4.15 7.04
N SER A 183 3.13 3.37 7.95
CA SER A 183 2.29 3.91 9.03
C SER A 183 3.11 4.74 10.01
N ARG A 184 4.33 4.32 10.35
CA ARG A 184 5.21 5.14 11.19
C ARG A 184 5.66 6.42 10.49
N ALA A 185 5.97 6.36 9.19
CA ALA A 185 6.31 7.54 8.40
C ALA A 185 5.15 8.53 8.31
N TYR A 186 3.90 8.07 8.36
CA TYR A 186 2.71 8.91 8.41
C TYR A 186 2.45 9.46 9.83
N LEU A 187 2.33 8.56 10.82
CA LEU A 187 1.93 8.86 12.20
C LEU A 187 2.91 9.78 12.91
N ALA A 188 4.22 9.69 12.60
CA ALA A 188 5.25 10.56 13.19
C ALA A 188 4.99 12.06 12.96
N TRP A 189 4.17 12.41 11.97
CA TRP A 189 3.87 13.80 11.61
C TRP A 189 2.42 14.19 11.86
N GLN A 190 1.65 13.32 12.52
CA GLN A 190 0.30 13.63 12.96
C GLN A 190 0.29 14.36 14.30
N SER A 191 -0.84 14.96 14.66
CA SER A 191 -1.03 15.53 15.99
C SER A 191 -1.02 14.44 17.08
N PRO A 192 -0.64 14.76 18.32
CA PRO A 192 -0.72 13.83 19.45
C PRO A 192 -2.12 13.19 19.58
N ASP A 193 -3.18 13.99 19.44
CA ASP A 193 -4.57 13.51 19.50
C ASP A 193 -4.89 12.49 18.39
N ARG A 194 -4.35 12.68 17.18
CA ARG A 194 -4.54 11.73 16.07
C ARG A 194 -3.79 10.43 16.30
N ILE A 195 -2.58 10.50 16.87
CA ILE A 195 -1.80 9.32 17.25
C ILE A 195 -2.53 8.54 18.34
N ASP A 196 -3.06 9.21 19.36
CA ASP A 196 -3.82 8.56 20.43
C ASP A 196 -5.13 7.95 19.93
N ALA A 197 -5.85 8.65 19.04
CA ALA A 197 -7.04 8.08 18.39
C ALA A 197 -6.72 6.85 17.54
N TRP A 198 -5.57 6.85 16.84
CA TRP A 198 -5.10 5.67 16.11
C TRP A 198 -4.77 4.53 17.08
N MET A 199 -4.00 4.80 18.15
CA MET A 199 -3.62 3.81 19.17
C MET A 199 -4.82 3.18 19.88
N GLN A 200 -5.91 3.93 20.09
CA GLN A 200 -7.14 3.41 20.69
C GLN A 200 -7.87 2.38 19.81
N ASN A 201 -7.78 2.54 18.49
CA ASN A 201 -8.40 1.65 17.52
C ASN A 201 -7.42 0.59 16.97
N TRP A 202 -6.13 0.73 17.29
CA TRP A 202 -5.08 -0.13 16.79
C TRP A 202 -5.23 -1.57 17.29
N GLN A 203 -5.29 -2.49 16.34
CA GLN A 203 -5.28 -3.93 16.60
C GLN A 203 -3.93 -4.48 16.13
N PRO A 204 -2.97 -4.75 17.04
CA PRO A 204 -1.65 -5.19 16.65
C PRO A 204 -1.70 -6.56 15.99
N ILE A 205 -1.17 -6.64 14.77
CA ILE A 205 -0.94 -7.91 14.06
C ILE A 205 0.54 -8.23 14.13
N ARG A 206 0.88 -9.41 14.65
CA ARG A 206 2.25 -9.91 14.65
C ARG A 206 2.53 -10.61 13.32
N TYR A 207 3.27 -9.94 12.44
CA TYR A 207 3.70 -10.51 11.15
C TYR A 207 4.91 -11.42 11.30
N THR A 208 5.85 -11.06 12.18
CA THR A 208 7.07 -11.79 12.46
C THR A 208 7.41 -11.73 13.95
N SER A 209 8.46 -12.42 14.37
CA SER A 209 9.00 -12.29 15.73
C SER A 209 9.47 -10.87 16.08
N ALA A 210 9.90 -10.10 15.07
CA ALA A 210 10.42 -8.74 15.22
C ALA A 210 9.32 -7.66 15.25
N THR A 211 8.07 -7.96 14.88
CA THR A 211 6.99 -6.97 14.85
C THR A 211 6.77 -6.32 16.22
N LEU A 212 6.77 -4.99 16.26
CA LEU A 212 6.40 -4.24 17.46
C LEU A 212 4.88 -4.36 17.68
N ILE A 213 4.50 -4.95 18.81
CA ILE A 213 3.08 -5.13 19.18
C ILE A 213 2.70 -4.45 20.51
N ALA A 214 3.68 -3.98 21.28
CA ALA A 214 3.42 -3.25 22.51
C ALA A 214 3.18 -1.76 22.21
N PRO A 215 2.11 -1.14 22.73
CA PRO A 215 1.81 0.28 22.49
C PRO A 215 2.98 1.22 22.79
N ASP A 216 3.71 0.98 23.88
CA ASP A 216 4.84 1.84 24.27
C ASP A 216 6.05 1.69 23.34
N ASP A 217 6.25 0.50 22.75
CA ASP A 217 7.29 0.29 21.74
C ASP A 217 6.95 1.04 20.46
N VAL A 218 5.69 0.95 20.02
CA VAL A 218 5.22 1.64 18.82
C VAL A 218 5.27 3.16 19.01
N ARG A 219 4.84 3.69 20.16
CA ARG A 219 4.97 5.12 20.48
C ARG A 219 6.42 5.59 20.42
N ARG A 220 7.33 4.88 21.09
CA ARG A 220 8.76 5.22 21.07
C ARG A 220 9.33 5.22 19.66
N GLU A 221 8.91 4.28 18.82
CA GLU A 221 9.39 4.19 17.45
C GLU A 221 8.79 5.26 16.51
N ILE A 222 7.53 5.69 16.76
CA ILE A 222 6.92 6.86 16.10
C ILE A 222 7.70 8.13 16.45
N GLU A 223 8.02 8.33 17.72
CA GLU A 223 8.83 9.47 18.15
C GLU A 223 10.26 9.41 17.58
N ALA A 224 10.88 8.22 17.58
CA ALA A 224 12.20 8.03 16.99
C ALA A 224 12.19 8.34 15.49
N THR A 225 11.13 7.94 14.78
CA THR A 225 10.88 8.27 13.38
C THR A 225 10.85 9.78 13.16
N ARG A 226 10.11 10.52 14.00
CA ARG A 226 10.05 11.99 13.92
C ARG A 226 11.43 12.61 14.16
N ARG A 227 12.15 12.18 15.20
CA ARG A 227 13.48 12.70 15.57
C ARG A 227 14.54 12.48 14.48
N ARG A 228 14.55 11.30 13.85
CA ARG A 228 15.53 10.97 12.78
C ARG A 228 15.09 11.39 11.39
N GLY A 229 13.79 11.69 11.20
CA GLY A 229 13.21 12.15 9.95
C GLY A 229 12.79 11.08 8.95
N TYR A 230 12.98 9.80 9.28
CA TYR A 230 12.59 8.67 8.43
C TYR A 230 12.03 7.52 9.28
N ALA A 231 11.12 6.72 8.75
CA ALA A 231 10.69 5.48 9.39
C ALA A 231 11.65 4.36 9.02
N ARG A 232 11.94 3.49 9.98
CA ARG A 232 12.81 2.32 9.81
C ARG A 232 12.01 1.08 10.17
N SER A 233 12.09 0.02 9.39
CA SER A 233 11.48 -1.28 9.69
C SER A 233 12.48 -2.39 9.39
N VAL A 234 12.74 -3.28 10.36
CA VAL A 234 13.73 -4.36 10.23
C VAL A 234 13.11 -5.69 10.59
N GLY A 235 12.82 -6.48 9.56
CA GLY A 235 12.23 -7.80 9.69
C GLY A 235 10.81 -7.80 10.24
N GLU A 236 10.18 -6.64 10.44
CA GLU A 236 8.93 -6.53 11.20
C GLU A 236 7.69 -6.95 10.41
N PHE A 237 7.73 -6.85 9.08
CA PHE A 237 6.62 -7.20 8.19
C PHE A 237 6.88 -8.48 7.40
N THR A 238 8.14 -8.68 6.99
CA THR A 238 8.62 -9.88 6.33
C THR A 238 10.02 -10.15 6.85
N GLU A 239 10.30 -11.39 7.28
CA GLU A 239 11.61 -11.74 7.81
C GLU A 239 12.71 -11.54 6.76
N GLY A 240 13.88 -11.08 7.21
CA GLY A 240 15.02 -10.83 6.33
C GLY A 240 14.91 -9.58 5.45
N LEU A 241 13.85 -8.76 5.60
CA LEU A 241 13.71 -7.48 4.90
C LEU A 241 13.99 -6.28 5.78
N MET A 242 14.45 -5.20 5.14
CA MET A 242 14.53 -3.89 5.74
C MET A 242 13.84 -2.87 4.84
N ALA A 243 13.14 -1.92 5.46
CA ALA A 243 12.43 -0.86 4.76
C ALA A 243 12.62 0.50 5.43
N PHE A 244 12.60 1.55 4.61
CA PHE A 244 12.59 2.95 5.03
C PHE A 244 11.32 3.62 4.51
N GLY A 245 10.64 4.39 5.35
CA GLY A 245 9.44 5.15 4.99
C GLY A 245 9.65 6.64 5.14
N MET A 246 9.13 7.44 4.19
CA MET A 246 9.26 8.89 4.19
C MET A 246 7.92 9.57 3.91
N PRO A 247 7.54 10.60 4.68
CA PRO A 247 6.37 11.42 4.37
C PRO A 247 6.65 12.34 3.18
N ILE A 248 5.60 12.63 2.42
CA ILE A 248 5.57 13.71 1.43
C ILE A 248 4.50 14.71 1.85
N PHE A 249 4.92 15.92 2.21
CA PHE A 249 4.02 16.99 2.63
C PHE A 249 3.53 17.85 1.47
N ASP A 250 2.30 18.30 1.55
CA ASP A 250 1.76 19.31 0.64
C ASP A 250 2.07 20.75 1.09
N ARG A 251 1.45 21.73 0.43
CA ARG A 251 1.67 23.16 0.72
C ARG A 251 1.03 23.62 2.03
N MET A 252 0.12 22.82 2.59
CA MET A 252 -0.53 23.06 3.87
C MET A 252 0.24 22.41 5.02
N GLY A 253 1.20 21.54 4.71
CA GLY A 253 1.99 20.79 5.68
C GLY A 253 1.37 19.45 6.07
N GLU A 254 0.39 18.98 5.30
CA GLU A 254 -0.26 17.70 5.50
C GLU A 254 0.47 16.59 4.73
N VAL A 255 0.55 15.40 5.31
CA VAL A 255 1.14 14.23 4.65
C VAL A 255 0.16 13.71 3.58
N ILE A 256 0.47 13.97 2.31
CA ILE A 256 -0.38 13.57 1.17
C ILE A 256 0.04 12.25 0.54
N TYR A 257 1.30 11.86 0.71
CA TYR A 257 1.81 10.56 0.29
C TYR A 257 2.89 10.07 1.25
N VAL A 258 3.15 8.77 1.20
CA VAL A 258 4.28 8.13 1.86
C VAL A 258 4.96 7.24 0.84
N PHE A 259 6.27 7.38 0.66
CA PHE A 259 7.03 6.38 -0.08
C PHE A 259 7.76 5.44 0.87
N THR A 260 7.85 4.17 0.50
CA THR A 260 8.64 3.17 1.22
C THR A 260 9.61 2.51 0.25
N CYS A 261 10.90 2.46 0.59
CA CYS A 261 11.89 1.66 -0.14
C CYS A 261 12.29 0.45 0.69
N SER A 262 12.43 -0.70 0.03
CA SER A 262 12.61 -1.99 0.71
C SER A 262 13.60 -2.88 -0.03
N GLY A 263 14.28 -3.74 0.71
CA GLY A 263 15.22 -4.73 0.15
C GLY A 263 15.67 -5.75 1.20
N LEU A 264 16.54 -6.67 0.77
CA LEU A 264 17.12 -7.66 1.66
C LEU A 264 17.97 -6.98 2.75
N LEU A 265 17.73 -7.35 4.01
CA LEU A 265 18.43 -6.82 5.17
C LEU A 265 19.95 -6.95 5.02
N SER A 266 20.44 -8.07 4.49
CA SER A 266 21.87 -8.31 4.25
C SER A 266 22.50 -7.33 3.26
N GLY A 267 21.73 -6.82 2.29
CA GLY A 267 22.20 -5.83 1.30
C GLY A 267 22.02 -4.38 1.76
N ILE A 268 21.10 -4.13 2.68
CA ILE A 268 20.82 -2.80 3.22
C ILE A 268 21.70 -2.48 4.43
N ALA A 269 21.82 -3.40 5.40
CA ALA A 269 22.48 -3.13 6.68
C ALA A 269 23.91 -2.54 6.55
N PRO A 270 24.78 -3.00 5.62
CA PRO A 270 26.11 -2.42 5.46
C PRO A 270 26.13 -0.97 4.93
N ARG A 271 25.01 -0.47 4.41
CA ARG A 271 24.87 0.85 3.79
C ARG A 271 23.67 1.63 4.34
N GLU A 272 23.19 1.25 5.52
CA GLU A 272 21.95 1.77 6.11
C GLU A 272 22.00 3.30 6.23
N GLU A 273 23.10 3.86 6.76
CA GLU A 273 23.26 5.30 6.93
C GLU A 273 23.29 6.06 5.60
N ASP A 274 23.94 5.52 4.58
CA ASP A 274 23.98 6.12 3.24
C ASP A 274 22.60 6.13 2.59
N ILE A 275 21.84 5.04 2.75
CA ILE A 275 20.46 4.95 2.26
C ILE A 275 19.56 5.94 3.01
N ALA A 276 19.70 6.03 4.34
CA ALA A 276 18.94 6.97 5.17
C ALA A 276 19.17 8.43 4.73
N ARG A 277 20.44 8.82 4.54
CA ARG A 277 20.79 10.15 4.03
C ARG A 277 20.18 10.41 2.66
N GLU A 278 20.24 9.42 1.77
CA GLU A 278 19.74 9.55 0.41
C GLU A 278 18.20 9.67 0.33
N VAL A 279 17.45 8.94 1.18
CA VAL A 279 15.98 9.06 1.22
C VAL A 279 15.55 10.39 1.85
N ILE A 280 16.26 10.90 2.85
CA ILE A 280 16.02 12.25 3.41
C ILE A 280 16.26 13.30 2.33
N ARG A 281 17.44 13.25 1.67
CA ARG A 281 17.80 14.18 0.60
C ARG A 281 16.76 14.18 -0.52
N SER A 282 16.34 13.01 -0.97
CA SER A 282 15.33 12.87 -2.03
C SER A 282 13.97 13.41 -1.60
N THR A 283 13.59 13.23 -0.34
CA THR A 283 12.35 13.78 0.23
C THR A 283 12.38 15.31 0.27
N ILE A 284 13.51 15.92 0.63
CA ILE A 284 13.70 17.37 0.59
C ILE A 284 13.55 17.90 -0.84
N GLU A 285 14.16 17.24 -1.83
CA GLU A 285 14.01 17.63 -3.24
C GLU A 285 12.57 17.48 -3.74
N ILE A 286 11.87 16.42 -3.32
CA ILE A 286 10.44 16.25 -3.60
C ILE A 286 9.66 17.43 -3.04
N HIS A 287 9.85 17.79 -1.75
CA HIS A 287 9.16 18.93 -1.13
C HIS A 287 9.44 20.24 -1.87
N ARG A 288 10.70 20.49 -2.26
CA ARG A 288 11.04 21.68 -3.04
C ARG A 288 10.32 21.68 -4.39
N ALA A 289 10.31 20.55 -5.09
CA ALA A 289 9.69 20.44 -6.41
C ALA A 289 8.17 20.67 -6.37
N ILE A 290 7.48 20.19 -5.33
CA ILE A 290 6.03 20.28 -5.19
C ILE A 290 5.56 21.49 -4.35
N LEU A 291 6.51 22.28 -3.83
CA LEU A 291 6.29 23.38 -2.88
C LEU A 291 5.67 22.92 -1.55
N GLY A 292 6.00 21.70 -1.13
CA GLY A 292 5.62 21.13 0.15
C GLY A 292 6.18 21.92 1.32
N ARG A 293 5.43 22.00 2.42
CA ARG A 293 5.79 22.72 3.64
C ARG A 293 5.93 21.73 4.79
N PRO A 294 7.04 20.98 4.86
CA PRO A 294 7.27 20.10 6.00
C PRO A 294 7.27 20.90 7.32
N PRO A 295 6.86 20.27 8.45
CA PRO A 295 6.98 20.87 9.77
C PRO A 295 8.41 21.32 10.08
N VAL A 296 8.56 22.31 10.98
CA VAL A 296 9.86 22.93 11.31
C VAL A 296 10.88 21.96 11.91
N ASP A 297 10.41 20.86 12.48
CA ASP A 297 11.22 19.80 13.06
C ASP A 297 11.47 18.62 12.10
N PHE A 298 11.04 18.72 10.84
CA PHE A 298 11.51 17.84 9.78
C PHE A 298 12.94 18.20 9.36
N PRO A 299 13.83 17.22 9.06
CA PRO A 299 15.20 17.52 8.68
C PRO A 299 15.32 18.49 7.49
N ALA A 300 16.11 19.54 7.67
CA ALA A 300 16.41 20.52 6.61
C ALA A 300 17.56 20.09 5.69
N SER A 301 18.38 19.14 6.14
CA SER A 301 19.52 18.57 5.42
C SER A 301 19.63 17.06 5.68
N ALA A 302 20.40 16.37 4.84
CA ALA A 302 20.77 14.98 5.03
C ALA A 302 22.10 14.78 5.79
N ASP A 303 22.69 15.89 6.27
CA ASP A 303 23.97 15.93 7.01
C ASP A 303 23.75 15.79 8.53
#